data_AF-A0A7C5JS58-F1
#
_entry.id   AF-A0A7C5JS58-F1
#
_cell.length_a   1.000
_cell.length_b   1.000
_cell.length_c   1.000
_cell.angle_alpha   90.00
_cell.angle_beta   90.00
_cell.angle_gamma   90.00
#
_symmetry.space_group_name_H-M   'P 1'
#
loop_
_entity.id
_entity.type
_entity.pdbx_description
1 polymer ?
#
loop_
_entity_poly.entity_id
_entity_poly.type
_entity_poly.pdbx_seq_one_letter_code
_entity_poly.pdbx_strand_id
1 'polypeptide(L)'
;MSVKHASPETRGKYGIIARMSSQAPPAPEPAETQENTPARASQPADGKSSRRRRILVGMAIYIALLLIAGGAAYWQGQVLGEKQRQGELERALQEQYELGIADLESGRYALARQRFEAIIHEAPEFPGAEDRLVEALLHLDVPTLTPTPRPTATPDPSPPEKLFEDAQTALDGGDWHTVIDKLLSLRAKDPTYRAVEGDGMMFTALRNLGMKLIAQGEMEEGLYQLSLAEQFGPLDRDAIFRRSLAQQYLLANSYIGLNWARAAELFGPLCQQGATSDSCPKYAEAAWKYGDLLWNAGEACKADQQYQASLSAFTFPELEPTASKARRVCATQSAPPPQPTATLTPTPTQEGGGAGNGGG
;
A
#
# COMPACT_ATOMS: atom_id res chain seq x y z
N MET A 1 -21.61 -19.53 52.78
CA MET A 1 -20.80 -18.67 53.68
C MET A 1 -20.98 -17.23 53.26
N SER A 2 -20.95 -16.25 54.18
CA SER A 2 -21.42 -14.88 53.90
C SER A 2 -20.59 -13.78 54.58
N VAL A 3 -19.96 -12.89 53.78
CA VAL A 3 -19.48 -11.52 54.11
C VAL A 3 -19.45 -10.76 52.76
N LYS A 4 -20.14 -9.66 52.44
CA LYS A 4 -21.08 -8.73 53.12
C LYS A 4 -20.48 -7.49 53.80
N HIS A 5 -20.92 -6.29 53.35
CA HIS A 5 -20.71 -4.93 53.90
C HIS A 5 -19.29 -4.33 53.75
N ALA A 6 -19.08 -3.00 53.57
CA ALA A 6 -20.02 -1.88 53.35
C ALA A 6 -19.32 -0.65 52.67
N SER A 7 -20.11 0.29 52.16
CA SER A 7 -19.69 1.67 51.78
C SER A 7 -19.77 2.65 52.97
N PRO A 8 -19.21 3.86 52.83
CA PRO A 8 -20.05 5.05 53.09
C PRO A 8 -19.83 6.24 52.14
N GLU A 9 -20.84 7.12 52.04
CA GLU A 9 -20.70 8.50 51.50
C GLU A 9 -20.10 9.46 52.56
N THR A 10 -19.47 10.54 52.11
CA THR A 10 -19.44 11.83 52.84
C THR A 10 -19.55 13.03 51.91
N ARG A 11 -20.39 14.02 52.25
CA ARG A 11 -20.56 15.30 51.53
C ARG A 11 -19.83 16.45 52.23
N GLY A 12 -19.43 17.49 51.48
CA GLY A 12 -18.96 18.79 52.00
C GLY A 12 -19.24 19.94 51.01
N LYS A 13 -19.46 21.18 51.49
CA LYS A 13 -19.86 22.35 50.68
C LYS A 13 -19.13 23.65 51.09
N TYR A 14 -18.50 24.35 50.14
CA TYR A 14 -18.13 25.80 50.12
C TYR A 14 -17.79 26.20 48.66
N GLY A 15 -17.96 27.43 48.12
CA GLY A 15 -18.74 28.60 48.55
C GLY A 15 -17.94 29.76 49.17
N ILE A 16 -18.13 31.05 48.80
CA ILE A 16 -18.88 31.69 47.69
C ILE A 16 -18.31 33.14 47.45
N ILE A 17 -18.57 33.77 46.28
CA ILE A 17 -18.30 35.19 45.89
C ILE A 17 -16.80 35.64 45.95
N ALA A 18 -16.30 36.76 45.36
CA ALA A 18 -16.90 37.90 44.65
C ALA A 18 -16.05 38.44 43.47
N ARG A 19 -16.64 39.34 42.67
CA ARG A 19 -15.97 40.20 41.66
C ARG A 19 -15.36 41.45 42.32
N MET A 20 -14.37 42.08 41.69
CA MET A 20 -14.41 43.54 41.47
C MET A 20 -13.51 44.00 40.29
N SER A 21 -13.73 45.23 39.82
CA SER A 21 -13.06 45.86 38.66
C SER A 21 -13.18 47.40 38.77
N SER A 22 -12.46 48.15 37.91
CA SER A 22 -12.27 49.63 37.92
C SER A 22 -11.39 50.17 39.07
N GLN A 23 -10.78 51.36 39.02
CA GLN A 23 -10.84 52.48 38.04
C GLN A 23 -9.52 53.30 38.01
N ALA A 24 -9.43 54.39 37.22
CA ALA A 24 -8.27 55.29 37.04
C ALA A 24 -8.74 56.74 36.73
N PRO A 25 -7.89 57.78 36.51
CA PRO A 25 -6.46 57.99 36.83
C PRO A 25 -6.32 59.03 38.01
N PRO A 26 -5.88 60.32 37.96
CA PRO A 26 -5.31 61.23 36.92
C PRO A 26 -3.87 61.75 37.27
N ALA A 27 -3.49 62.98 36.85
CA ALA A 27 -2.24 63.72 37.15
C ALA A 27 -2.54 65.24 37.43
N PRO A 28 -1.58 66.12 37.82
CA PRO A 28 -0.63 66.75 36.86
C PRO A 28 0.76 67.24 37.39
N GLU A 29 1.49 67.91 36.48
CA GLU A 29 2.73 68.75 36.44
C GLU A 29 3.03 69.81 37.57
N PRO A 30 4.11 70.68 37.53
CA PRO A 30 5.07 71.05 36.43
C PRO A 30 6.60 71.25 36.77
N ALA A 31 7.41 71.55 35.72
CA ALA A 31 8.60 72.44 35.66
C ALA A 31 9.93 72.07 36.41
N GLU A 32 11.15 72.51 36.04
CA GLU A 32 11.76 73.05 34.80
C GLU A 32 13.33 73.00 34.89
N THR A 33 14.05 73.24 33.77
CA THR A 33 15.33 74.02 33.62
C THR A 33 16.20 73.51 32.45
N GLN A 34 16.82 74.43 31.69
CA GLN A 34 17.83 74.16 30.64
C GLN A 34 19.14 74.92 30.96
N GLU A 35 20.32 74.40 30.57
CA GLU A 35 21.44 75.25 30.09
C GLU A 35 22.47 74.47 29.24
N ASN A 36 23.57 75.13 28.80
CA ASN A 36 24.28 74.83 27.55
C ASN A 36 25.76 74.34 27.69
N THR A 37 26.13 73.32 26.89
CA THR A 37 27.16 73.32 25.80
C THR A 37 28.32 74.35 25.82
N PRO A 38 29.59 74.08 25.40
CA PRO A 38 30.23 72.85 24.86
C PRO A 38 31.63 72.45 25.44
N ALA A 39 32.19 71.31 24.98
CA ALA A 39 33.64 71.09 24.85
C ALA A 39 33.99 70.23 23.61
N ARG A 40 35.19 70.35 23.02
CA ARG A 40 35.55 69.81 21.69
C ARG A 40 36.96 69.19 21.62
N ALA A 41 37.06 67.87 21.47
CA ALA A 41 38.22 67.10 20.98
C ALA A 41 37.84 65.60 20.93
N SER A 42 38.30 64.72 20.03
CA SER A 42 38.92 64.88 18.70
C SER A 42 38.66 63.59 17.90
N GLN A 43 38.49 63.67 16.57
CA GLN A 43 38.59 62.49 15.71
C GLN A 43 40.05 62.22 15.34
N PRO A 44 40.41 60.94 15.13
CA PRO A 44 41.26 60.57 14.00
C PRO A 44 40.46 59.73 13.00
N ALA A 45 40.60 60.06 11.72
CA ALA A 45 40.12 59.22 10.64
C ALA A 45 41.28 58.37 10.09
N ASP A 46 41.07 57.06 9.94
CA ASP A 46 41.17 56.39 8.63
C ASP A 46 40.53 54.99 8.70
N GLY A 47 40.48 54.26 7.57
CA GLY A 47 40.14 52.84 7.54
C GLY A 47 39.02 52.47 6.56
N LYS A 48 39.28 52.61 5.25
CA LYS A 48 38.37 52.23 4.14
C LYS A 48 37.95 50.74 4.15
N SER A 49 38.60 49.90 4.98
CA SER A 49 38.28 48.49 5.22
C SER A 49 36.96 48.25 5.97
N SER A 50 36.52 49.17 6.85
CA SER A 50 35.39 48.90 7.76
C SER A 50 34.02 48.83 7.05
N ARG A 51 33.85 49.45 5.87
CA ARG A 51 32.67 49.24 5.03
C ARG A 51 32.70 47.87 4.37
N ARG A 52 33.84 47.44 3.80
CA ARG A 52 33.98 46.11 3.16
C ARG A 52 33.74 44.99 4.18
N ARG A 53 34.28 45.10 5.40
CA ARG A 53 34.01 44.16 6.50
C ARG A 53 32.54 44.14 6.92
N ARG A 54 31.86 45.29 7.02
CA ARG A 54 30.42 45.35 7.32
C ARG A 54 29.54 44.74 6.21
N ILE A 55 29.88 44.96 4.95
CA ILE A 55 29.18 44.35 3.81
C ILE A 55 29.37 42.82 3.81
N LEU A 56 30.59 42.33 4.02
CA LEU A 56 30.87 40.88 4.12
C LEU A 56 30.16 40.23 5.31
N VAL A 57 30.11 40.89 6.47
CA VAL A 57 29.34 40.40 7.64
C VAL A 57 27.83 40.38 7.35
N GLY A 58 27.28 41.44 6.74
CA GLY A 58 25.87 41.47 6.33
C GLY A 58 25.51 40.38 5.30
N MET A 59 26.39 40.15 4.33
CA MET A 59 26.27 39.07 3.34
C MET A 59 26.36 37.69 3.99
N ALA A 60 27.27 37.48 4.94
CA ALA A 60 27.38 36.22 5.69
C ALA A 60 26.14 35.94 6.55
N ILE A 61 25.58 36.98 7.21
CA ILE A 61 24.33 36.88 7.96
C ILE A 61 23.15 36.56 7.02
N TYR A 62 23.09 37.20 5.85
CA TYR A 62 22.04 36.91 4.85
C TYR A 62 22.13 35.47 4.30
N ILE A 63 23.33 34.98 4.01
CA ILE A 63 23.54 33.58 3.59
C ILE A 63 23.19 32.61 4.73
N ALA A 64 23.56 32.93 5.98
CA ALA A 64 23.17 32.12 7.13
C ALA A 64 21.65 32.05 7.32
N LEU A 65 20.93 33.18 7.14
CA LEU A 65 19.47 33.22 7.18
C LEU A 65 18.84 32.38 6.06
N LEU A 66 19.38 32.42 4.83
CA LEU A 66 18.92 31.56 3.73
C LEU A 66 19.16 30.08 4.02
N LEU A 67 20.32 29.72 4.58
CA LEU A 67 20.63 28.33 4.97
C LEU A 67 19.76 27.83 6.12
N ILE A 68 19.45 28.67 7.11
CA ILE A 68 18.53 28.35 8.21
C ILE A 68 17.10 28.17 7.69
N ALA A 69 16.62 29.06 6.81
CA ALA A 69 15.30 28.94 6.21
C ALA A 69 15.16 27.69 5.33
N GLY A 70 16.15 27.40 4.48
CA GLY A 70 16.19 26.19 3.65
C GLY A 70 16.30 24.90 4.47
N GLY A 71 17.14 24.90 5.51
CA GLY A 71 17.28 23.77 6.43
C GLY A 71 16.01 23.49 7.23
N ALA A 72 15.32 24.53 7.71
CA ALA A 72 14.04 24.39 8.39
C ALA A 72 12.96 23.79 7.48
N ALA A 73 12.87 24.24 6.22
CA ALA A 73 11.94 23.68 5.25
C ALA A 73 12.22 22.21 4.93
N TYR A 74 13.50 21.83 4.76
CA TYR A 74 13.91 20.44 4.55
C TYR A 74 13.55 19.54 5.75
N TRP A 75 13.77 20.01 6.98
CA TRP A 75 13.48 19.24 8.19
C TRP A 75 11.98 19.13 8.48
N GLN A 76 11.20 20.19 8.22
CA GLN A 76 9.74 20.17 8.36
C GLN A 76 9.06 19.28 7.32
N GLY A 77 9.59 19.21 6.09
CA GLY A 77 9.07 18.32 5.05
C GLY A 77 9.11 16.83 5.46
N GLN A 78 10.21 16.39 6.06
CA GLN A 78 10.35 15.03 6.60
C GLN A 78 9.31 14.75 7.70
N VAL A 79 9.21 15.65 8.70
CA VAL A 79 8.38 15.44 9.90
C VAL A 79 6.87 15.58 9.64
N LEU A 80 6.45 16.37 8.65
CA LEU A 80 5.05 16.37 8.19
C LEU A 80 4.74 15.11 7.38
N GLY A 81 5.62 14.72 6.46
CA GLY A 81 5.43 13.53 5.62
C GLY A 81 5.22 12.25 6.44
N GLU A 82 6.00 12.07 7.51
CA GLU A 82 5.87 10.89 8.37
C GLU A 82 4.51 10.79 9.07
N LYS A 83 3.95 11.93 9.53
CA LYS A 83 2.61 11.97 10.14
C LYS A 83 1.49 11.77 9.13
N GLN A 84 1.67 12.25 7.89
CA GLN A 84 0.72 12.01 6.81
C GLN A 84 0.70 10.53 6.42
N ARG A 85 1.87 9.90 6.28
CA ARG A 85 2.01 8.46 6.03
C ARG A 85 1.37 7.60 7.12
N GLN A 86 1.54 7.96 8.39
CA GLN A 86 0.89 7.24 9.50
C GLN A 86 -0.63 7.30 9.40
N GLY A 87 -1.22 8.50 9.19
CA GLY A 87 -2.67 8.63 9.00
C GLY A 87 -3.20 7.97 7.71
N GLU A 88 -2.40 7.92 6.64
CA GLU A 88 -2.73 7.20 5.41
C GLU A 88 -2.73 5.67 5.62
N LEU A 89 -1.76 5.14 6.36
CA LEU A 89 -1.66 3.72 6.71
C LEU A 89 -2.75 3.30 7.71
N GLU A 90 -3.01 4.09 8.75
CA GLU A 90 -4.12 3.87 9.70
C GLU A 90 -5.46 3.78 8.97
N ARG A 91 -5.71 4.68 8.00
CA ARG A 91 -6.92 4.62 7.16
C ARG A 91 -6.94 3.39 6.25
N ALA A 92 -5.82 3.02 5.63
CA ALA A 92 -5.74 1.83 4.78
C ALA A 92 -5.97 0.52 5.55
N LEU A 93 -5.43 0.41 6.77
CA LEU A 93 -5.67 -0.71 7.69
C LEU A 93 -7.15 -0.81 8.07
N GLN A 94 -7.78 0.32 8.42
CA GLN A 94 -9.22 0.38 8.72
C GLN A 94 -10.08 -0.01 7.50
N GLU A 95 -9.75 0.47 6.31
CA GLU A 95 -10.44 0.12 5.06
C GLU A 95 -10.32 -1.38 4.73
N GLN A 96 -9.15 -2.00 4.96
CA GLN A 96 -9.02 -3.47 4.82
C GLN A 96 -9.77 -4.24 5.90
N TYR A 97 -9.84 -3.73 7.13
CA TYR A 97 -10.54 -4.39 8.23
C TYR A 97 -12.06 -4.40 7.99
N GLU A 98 -12.63 -3.30 7.53
CA GLU A 98 -14.03 -3.21 7.11
C GLU A 98 -14.34 -4.12 5.92
N LEU A 99 -13.45 -4.20 4.92
CA LEU A 99 -13.57 -5.16 3.82
C LEU A 99 -13.49 -6.62 4.31
N GLY A 100 -12.62 -6.92 5.28
CA GLY A 100 -12.50 -8.25 5.88
C GLY A 100 -13.75 -8.68 6.63
N ILE A 101 -14.43 -7.75 7.32
CA ILE A 101 -15.73 -8.00 7.94
C ILE A 101 -16.80 -8.25 6.87
N ALA A 102 -16.85 -7.45 5.81
CA ALA A 102 -17.77 -7.70 4.69
C ALA A 102 -17.51 -9.03 3.97
N ASP A 103 -16.25 -9.48 3.91
CA ASP A 103 -15.87 -10.80 3.41
C ASP A 103 -16.36 -11.93 4.36
N LEU A 104 -16.22 -11.79 5.69
CA LEU A 104 -16.83 -12.71 6.67
C LEU A 104 -18.36 -12.79 6.54
N GLU A 105 -19.05 -11.65 6.54
CA GLU A 105 -20.52 -11.56 6.49
C GLU A 105 -21.12 -12.18 5.22
N SER A 106 -20.32 -12.34 4.17
CA SER A 106 -20.72 -12.94 2.89
C SER A 106 -20.05 -14.28 2.58
N GLY A 107 -19.41 -14.91 3.57
CA GLY A 107 -18.85 -16.27 3.48
C GLY A 107 -17.52 -16.40 2.74
N ARG A 108 -16.86 -15.28 2.41
CA ARG A 108 -15.52 -15.24 1.78
C ARG A 108 -14.41 -15.41 2.83
N TYR A 109 -14.48 -16.53 3.56
CA TYR A 109 -13.61 -16.77 4.73
C TYR A 109 -12.12 -16.84 4.38
N ALA A 110 -11.75 -17.28 3.17
CA ALA A 110 -10.36 -17.41 2.76
C ALA A 110 -9.73 -16.04 2.45
N LEU A 111 -10.46 -15.16 1.77
CA LEU A 111 -10.07 -13.78 1.53
C LEU A 111 -10.10 -12.95 2.84
N ALA A 112 -11.13 -13.13 3.67
CA ALA A 112 -11.21 -12.51 4.99
C ALA A 112 -9.97 -12.85 5.84
N ARG A 113 -9.63 -14.15 5.96
CA ARG A 113 -8.41 -14.62 6.62
C ARG A 113 -7.18 -13.89 6.11
N GLN A 114 -6.99 -13.82 4.79
CA GLN A 114 -5.81 -13.19 4.18
C GLN A 114 -5.75 -11.67 4.34
N ARG A 115 -6.88 -10.97 4.50
CA ARG A 115 -6.88 -9.56 4.91
C ARG A 115 -6.46 -9.41 6.36
N PHE A 116 -7.02 -10.20 7.29
CA PHE A 116 -6.63 -10.09 8.69
C PHE A 116 -5.17 -10.52 8.91
N GLU A 117 -4.69 -11.56 8.22
CA GLU A 117 -3.25 -11.93 8.17
C GLU A 117 -2.37 -10.75 7.68
N ALA A 118 -2.79 -10.02 6.64
CA ALA A 118 -2.05 -8.86 6.13
C ALA A 118 -2.11 -7.65 7.07
N ILE A 119 -3.27 -7.38 7.69
CA ILE A 119 -3.44 -6.32 8.71
C ILE A 119 -2.53 -6.59 9.92
N ILE A 120 -2.51 -7.82 10.43
CA ILE A 120 -1.65 -8.23 11.56
C ILE A 120 -0.17 -8.21 11.16
N HIS A 121 0.17 -8.47 9.89
CA HIS A 121 1.56 -8.38 9.41
C HIS A 121 2.10 -6.95 9.41
N GLU A 122 1.30 -5.97 8.96
CA GLU A 122 1.68 -4.56 8.90
C GLU A 122 1.50 -3.84 10.26
N ALA A 123 0.48 -4.24 11.04
CA ALA A 123 0.15 -3.67 12.35
C ALA A 123 -0.31 -4.75 13.36
N PRO A 124 0.63 -5.42 14.06
CA PRO A 124 0.32 -6.50 14.99
C PRO A 124 -0.62 -6.14 16.15
N GLU A 125 -0.68 -4.86 16.54
CA GLU A 125 -1.56 -4.36 17.62
C GLU A 125 -2.93 -3.83 17.10
N PHE A 126 -3.31 -4.12 15.84
CA PHE A 126 -4.56 -3.62 15.27
C PHE A 126 -5.81 -4.18 16.00
N PRO A 127 -6.68 -3.34 16.59
CA PRO A 127 -7.77 -3.81 17.43
C PRO A 127 -8.76 -4.76 16.73
N GLY A 128 -8.91 -5.98 17.27
CA GLY A 128 -9.88 -6.97 16.81
C GLY A 128 -9.49 -7.75 15.55
N ALA A 129 -8.35 -7.47 14.90
CA ALA A 129 -7.91 -8.24 13.74
C ALA A 129 -7.63 -9.71 14.08
N GLU A 130 -7.04 -9.98 15.26
CA GLU A 130 -6.82 -11.36 15.73
C GLU A 130 -8.13 -12.12 15.98
N ASP A 131 -9.12 -11.49 16.62
CA ASP A 131 -10.43 -12.11 16.87
C ASP A 131 -11.14 -12.48 15.56
N ARG A 132 -11.09 -11.58 14.56
CA ARG A 132 -11.67 -11.82 13.23
C ARG A 132 -10.87 -12.82 12.39
N LEU A 133 -9.56 -12.92 12.60
CA LEU A 133 -8.74 -13.99 12.02
C LEU A 133 -9.12 -15.36 12.60
N VAL A 134 -9.34 -15.45 13.92
CA VAL A 134 -9.81 -16.67 14.58
C VAL A 134 -11.21 -17.06 14.08
N GLU A 135 -12.12 -16.09 13.91
CA GLU A 135 -13.44 -16.32 13.31
C GLU A 135 -13.33 -16.87 11.88
N ALA A 136 -12.50 -16.27 11.03
CA ALA A 136 -12.24 -16.77 9.67
C ALA A 136 -11.66 -18.20 9.67
N LEU A 137 -10.71 -18.49 10.57
CA LEU A 137 -10.08 -19.81 10.69
C LEU A 137 -11.07 -20.87 11.20
N LEU A 138 -11.92 -20.57 12.17
CA LEU A 138 -12.96 -21.49 12.65
C LEU A 138 -13.94 -21.91 11.53
N HIS A 139 -14.23 -21.00 10.59
CA HIS A 139 -15.04 -21.31 9.41
C HIS A 139 -14.29 -22.08 8.32
N LEU A 140 -12.96 -22.13 8.33
CA LEU A 140 -12.11 -22.87 7.38
C LEU A 140 -11.70 -24.26 7.91
N ASP A 141 -11.49 -24.41 9.22
CA ASP A 141 -11.18 -25.68 9.89
C ASP A 141 -12.40 -26.60 10.01
N VAL A 142 -13.61 -26.01 10.09
CA VAL A 142 -14.85 -26.73 9.74
C VAL A 142 -14.92 -26.83 8.21
N PRO A 143 -15.06 -28.02 7.60
CA PRO A 143 -15.26 -28.13 6.16
C PRO A 143 -16.55 -27.40 5.77
N THR A 144 -16.41 -26.25 5.13
CA THR A 144 -17.43 -25.20 5.13
C THR A 144 -18.61 -25.55 4.22
N LEU A 145 -19.66 -26.16 4.77
CA LEU A 145 -20.91 -26.50 4.07
C LEU A 145 -21.78 -25.26 3.74
N THR A 146 -21.16 -24.13 3.46
CA THR A 146 -21.80 -22.85 3.15
C THR A 146 -21.35 -22.35 1.77
N PRO A 147 -21.76 -23.02 0.67
CA PRO A 147 -21.75 -22.35 -0.61
C PRO A 147 -22.68 -21.13 -0.54
N THR A 148 -22.39 -20.08 -1.31
CA THR A 148 -23.35 -19.02 -1.62
C THR A 148 -24.71 -19.65 -1.95
N PRO A 149 -25.84 -19.21 -1.35
CA PRO A 149 -27.11 -19.91 -1.45
C PRO A 149 -27.68 -19.87 -2.88
N ARG A 150 -27.22 -20.82 -3.71
CA ARG A 150 -27.86 -21.24 -4.95
C ARG A 150 -29.31 -21.58 -4.62
N PRO A 151 -30.31 -21.07 -5.36
CA PRO A 151 -31.71 -21.29 -5.03
C PRO A 151 -31.99 -22.78 -4.86
N THR A 152 -32.52 -23.16 -3.70
CA THR A 152 -32.73 -24.57 -3.30
C THR A 152 -33.47 -25.30 -4.41
N ALA A 153 -32.76 -26.21 -5.10
CA ALA A 153 -33.31 -26.88 -6.26
C ALA A 153 -34.60 -27.62 -5.87
N THR A 154 -35.68 -27.39 -6.62
CA THR A 154 -36.93 -28.13 -6.48
C THR A 154 -36.60 -29.63 -6.55
N PRO A 155 -36.95 -30.45 -5.53
CA PRO A 155 -36.48 -31.83 -5.45
C PRO A 155 -36.79 -32.62 -6.73
N ASP A 156 -35.75 -33.12 -7.39
CA ASP A 156 -35.91 -33.80 -8.68
C ASP A 156 -36.71 -35.12 -8.48
N PRO A 157 -37.91 -35.25 -9.08
CA PRO A 157 -38.73 -36.44 -8.91
C PRO A 157 -38.13 -37.68 -9.57
N SER A 158 -37.17 -37.52 -10.49
CA SER A 158 -36.58 -38.59 -11.31
C SER A 158 -36.05 -39.79 -10.51
N PRO A 159 -36.19 -41.03 -10.98
CA PRO A 159 -35.68 -42.21 -10.29
C PRO A 159 -34.13 -42.24 -10.27
N PRO A 160 -33.49 -43.00 -9.36
CA PRO A 160 -32.03 -43.07 -9.22
C PRO A 160 -31.29 -43.36 -10.54
N GLU A 161 -31.82 -44.29 -11.34
CA GLU A 161 -31.32 -44.65 -12.66
C GLU A 161 -31.21 -43.42 -13.56
N LYS A 162 -32.30 -42.61 -13.59
CA LYS A 162 -32.38 -41.47 -14.49
C LYS A 162 -31.51 -40.30 -14.01
N LEU A 163 -31.39 -40.11 -12.70
CA LEU A 163 -30.46 -39.13 -12.13
C LEU A 163 -29.00 -39.48 -12.48
N PHE A 164 -28.63 -40.77 -12.48
CA PHE A 164 -27.31 -41.22 -12.92
C PHE A 164 -27.09 -41.02 -14.42
N GLU A 165 -28.05 -41.39 -15.28
CA GLU A 165 -27.98 -41.17 -16.73
C GLU A 165 -27.84 -39.68 -17.09
N ASP A 166 -28.60 -38.80 -16.44
CA ASP A 166 -28.53 -37.36 -16.62
C ASP A 166 -27.17 -36.81 -16.16
N ALA A 167 -26.65 -37.29 -15.02
CA ALA A 167 -25.32 -36.92 -14.54
C ALA A 167 -24.21 -37.36 -15.51
N GLN A 168 -24.29 -38.57 -16.05
CA GLN A 168 -23.32 -39.05 -17.04
C GLN A 168 -23.39 -38.23 -18.35
N THR A 169 -24.60 -37.93 -18.82
CA THR A 169 -24.83 -37.08 -20.00
C THR A 169 -24.27 -35.66 -19.80
N ALA A 170 -24.45 -35.09 -18.60
CA ALA A 170 -23.88 -33.78 -18.25
C ALA A 170 -22.35 -33.81 -18.14
N LEU A 171 -21.77 -34.93 -17.67
CA LEU A 171 -20.32 -35.11 -17.56
C LEU A 171 -19.67 -35.14 -18.96
N ASP A 172 -20.24 -35.93 -19.88
CA ASP A 172 -19.80 -36.01 -21.28
C ASP A 172 -19.96 -34.65 -22.00
N GLY A 173 -20.96 -33.86 -21.62
CA GLY A 173 -21.18 -32.49 -22.09
C GLY A 173 -20.32 -31.41 -21.43
N GLY A 174 -19.57 -31.74 -20.36
CA GLY A 174 -18.76 -30.79 -19.59
C GLY A 174 -19.56 -29.83 -18.69
N ASP A 175 -20.84 -30.11 -18.41
CA ASP A 175 -21.67 -29.33 -17.49
C ASP A 175 -21.52 -29.84 -16.06
N TRP A 176 -20.39 -29.47 -15.45
CA TRP A 176 -20.02 -29.85 -14.09
C TRP A 176 -21.08 -29.47 -13.03
N HIS A 177 -21.88 -28.42 -13.27
CA HIS A 177 -22.95 -28.04 -12.35
C HIS A 177 -24.09 -29.05 -12.38
N THR A 178 -24.60 -29.39 -13.56
CA THR A 178 -25.65 -30.40 -13.69
C THR A 178 -25.18 -31.77 -13.18
N VAL A 179 -23.90 -32.14 -13.36
CA VAL A 179 -23.33 -33.35 -12.75
C VAL A 179 -23.46 -33.32 -11.22
N ILE A 180 -22.98 -32.26 -10.57
CA ILE A 180 -23.02 -32.13 -9.10
C ILE A 180 -24.48 -32.14 -8.60
N ASP A 181 -25.34 -31.32 -9.18
CA ASP A 181 -26.73 -31.15 -8.74
C ASP A 181 -27.55 -32.46 -8.90
N LYS A 182 -27.31 -33.23 -9.98
CA LYS A 182 -27.92 -34.56 -10.20
C LYS A 182 -27.38 -35.62 -9.23
N LEU A 183 -26.07 -35.62 -8.94
CA LEU A 183 -25.46 -36.60 -8.03
C LEU A 183 -25.76 -36.34 -6.56
N LEU A 184 -25.93 -35.07 -6.15
CA LEU A 184 -26.48 -34.73 -4.83
C LEU A 184 -27.93 -35.20 -4.71
N SER A 185 -28.75 -34.97 -5.75
CA SER A 185 -30.14 -35.47 -5.82
C SER A 185 -30.22 -36.99 -5.78
N LEU A 186 -29.29 -37.69 -6.44
CA LEU A 186 -29.15 -39.14 -6.41
C LEU A 186 -28.83 -39.63 -5.00
N ARG A 187 -27.75 -39.14 -4.38
CA ARG A 187 -27.30 -39.58 -3.04
C ARG A 187 -28.34 -39.28 -1.95
N ALA A 188 -29.13 -38.22 -2.10
CA ALA A 188 -30.25 -37.90 -1.20
C ALA A 188 -31.46 -38.84 -1.36
N LYS A 189 -31.60 -39.53 -2.50
CA LYS A 189 -32.69 -40.47 -2.81
C LYS A 189 -32.30 -41.93 -2.56
N ASP A 190 -31.10 -42.33 -2.98
CA ASP A 190 -30.45 -43.60 -2.69
C ASP A 190 -28.93 -43.39 -2.61
N PRO A 191 -28.32 -43.41 -1.40
CA PRO A 191 -26.88 -43.23 -1.23
C PRO A 191 -26.05 -44.47 -1.61
N THR A 192 -26.67 -45.59 -1.96
CA THR A 192 -26.00 -46.84 -2.35
C THR A 192 -26.02 -47.09 -3.86
N TYR A 193 -26.93 -46.47 -4.59
CA TYR A 193 -27.06 -46.62 -6.04
C TYR A 193 -25.78 -46.18 -6.77
N ARG A 194 -25.02 -47.14 -7.30
CA ARG A 194 -23.79 -46.94 -8.10
C ARG A 194 -22.81 -45.95 -7.48
N ALA A 195 -22.66 -46.01 -6.15
CA ALA A 195 -21.95 -45.01 -5.36
C ALA A 195 -20.49 -44.79 -5.83
N VAL A 196 -19.76 -45.86 -6.20
CA VAL A 196 -18.36 -45.77 -6.63
C VAL A 196 -18.23 -44.98 -7.95
N GLU A 197 -19.09 -45.24 -8.93
CA GLU A 197 -19.08 -44.47 -10.18
C GLU A 197 -19.61 -43.04 -9.97
N GLY A 198 -20.62 -42.86 -9.12
CA GLY A 198 -21.14 -41.55 -8.73
C GLY A 198 -20.05 -40.68 -8.09
N ASP A 199 -19.27 -41.23 -7.16
CA ASP A 199 -18.17 -40.53 -6.48
C ASP A 199 -17.03 -40.18 -7.46
N GLY A 200 -16.72 -41.05 -8.43
CA GLY A 200 -15.77 -40.75 -9.50
C GLY A 200 -16.22 -39.63 -10.45
N MET A 201 -17.52 -39.57 -10.76
CA MET A 201 -18.09 -38.46 -11.53
C MET A 201 -18.14 -37.16 -10.72
N MET A 202 -18.46 -37.25 -9.42
CA MET A 202 -18.46 -36.12 -8.48
C MET A 202 -17.05 -35.51 -8.35
N PHE A 203 -16.02 -36.34 -8.14
CA PHE A 203 -14.61 -35.91 -8.17
C PHE A 203 -14.28 -35.13 -9.45
N THR A 204 -14.62 -35.71 -10.61
CA THR A 204 -14.31 -35.15 -11.92
C THR A 204 -14.98 -33.81 -12.14
N ALA A 205 -16.26 -33.68 -11.78
CA ALA A 205 -17.01 -32.44 -11.89
C ALA A 205 -16.49 -31.35 -10.94
N LEU A 206 -16.30 -31.65 -9.66
CA LEU A 206 -15.77 -30.70 -8.66
C LEU A 206 -14.38 -30.20 -9.05
N ARG A 207 -13.48 -31.11 -9.45
CA ARG A 207 -12.13 -30.78 -9.94
C ARG A 207 -12.18 -29.85 -11.14
N ASN A 208 -12.99 -30.18 -12.16
CA ASN A 208 -13.05 -29.40 -13.40
C ASN A 208 -13.78 -28.06 -13.22
N LEU A 209 -14.78 -28.00 -12.33
CA LEU A 209 -15.45 -26.76 -11.96
C LEU A 209 -14.50 -25.82 -11.21
N GLY A 210 -13.76 -26.33 -10.22
CA GLY A 210 -12.76 -25.53 -9.49
C GLY A 210 -11.66 -24.98 -10.41
N MET A 211 -11.17 -25.83 -11.33
CA MET A 211 -10.24 -25.43 -12.38
C MET A 211 -10.78 -24.34 -13.31
N LYS A 212 -12.08 -24.36 -13.60
CA LYS A 212 -12.77 -23.39 -14.46
C LYS A 212 -12.96 -22.06 -13.74
N LEU A 213 -13.48 -22.08 -12.51
CA LEU A 213 -13.74 -20.89 -11.68
C LEU A 213 -12.45 -20.08 -11.43
N ILE A 214 -11.34 -20.73 -11.03
CA ILE A 214 -10.03 -20.07 -10.87
C ILE A 214 -9.60 -19.37 -12.18
N ALA A 215 -9.81 -20.01 -13.33
CA ALA A 215 -9.46 -19.44 -14.64
C ALA A 215 -10.41 -18.31 -15.11
N GLN A 216 -11.57 -18.15 -14.47
CA GLN A 216 -12.53 -17.07 -14.74
C GLN A 216 -12.35 -15.84 -13.82
N GLY A 217 -11.52 -15.94 -12.77
CA GLY A 217 -11.37 -14.90 -11.76
C GLY A 217 -12.04 -15.22 -10.41
N GLU A 218 -12.69 -16.37 -10.27
CA GLU A 218 -13.45 -16.78 -9.08
C GLU A 218 -12.58 -17.70 -8.20
N MET A 219 -11.53 -17.15 -7.59
CA MET A 219 -10.52 -17.94 -6.87
C MET A 219 -11.10 -18.69 -5.67
N GLU A 220 -11.91 -18.05 -4.84
CA GLU A 220 -12.42 -18.67 -3.61
C GLU A 220 -13.43 -19.78 -3.90
N GLU A 221 -14.43 -19.52 -4.75
CA GLU A 221 -15.36 -20.58 -5.16
C GLU A 221 -14.60 -21.72 -5.84
N GLY A 222 -13.63 -21.41 -6.71
CA GLY A 222 -12.83 -22.43 -7.36
C GLY A 222 -11.94 -23.25 -6.41
N LEU A 223 -11.34 -22.61 -5.41
CA LEU A 223 -10.59 -23.28 -4.33
C LEU A 223 -11.50 -24.18 -3.48
N TYR A 224 -12.73 -23.76 -3.21
CA TYR A 224 -13.74 -24.53 -2.50
C TYR A 224 -14.17 -25.79 -3.30
N GLN A 225 -14.46 -25.68 -4.59
CA GLN A 225 -14.76 -26.87 -5.41
C GLN A 225 -13.56 -27.83 -5.46
N LEU A 226 -12.32 -27.31 -5.48
CA LEU A 226 -11.11 -28.14 -5.38
C LEU A 226 -10.92 -28.82 -4.00
N SER A 227 -11.39 -28.25 -2.89
CA SER A 227 -11.32 -28.91 -1.57
C SER A 227 -12.46 -29.92 -1.37
N LEU A 228 -13.64 -29.69 -1.96
CA LEU A 228 -14.70 -30.70 -2.04
C LEU A 228 -14.25 -31.94 -2.84
N ALA A 229 -13.52 -31.75 -3.95
CA ALA A 229 -12.98 -32.86 -4.74
C ALA A 229 -12.07 -33.79 -3.92
N GLU A 230 -11.29 -33.25 -2.98
CA GLU A 230 -10.36 -34.03 -2.14
C GLU A 230 -11.04 -35.01 -1.17
N GLN A 231 -12.36 -34.89 -0.99
CA GLN A 231 -13.16 -35.87 -0.24
C GLN A 231 -13.36 -37.19 -1.02
N PHE A 232 -13.14 -37.19 -2.34
CA PHE A 232 -13.34 -38.33 -3.24
C PHE A 232 -12.03 -38.90 -3.82
N GLY A 233 -10.95 -38.11 -3.85
CA GLY A 233 -9.65 -38.56 -4.33
C GLY A 233 -8.59 -37.46 -4.32
N PRO A 234 -7.29 -37.79 -4.43
CA PRO A 234 -6.22 -36.78 -4.49
C PRO A 234 -6.32 -35.95 -5.79
N LEU A 235 -6.08 -34.64 -5.69
CA LEU A 235 -5.97 -33.78 -6.87
C LEU A 235 -4.76 -34.16 -7.73
N ASP A 236 -4.92 -34.01 -9.04
CA ASP A 236 -3.81 -34.06 -9.98
C ASP A 236 -2.92 -32.81 -9.90
N ARG A 237 -1.72 -32.93 -10.49
CA ARG A 237 -0.71 -31.87 -10.52
C ARG A 237 -1.24 -30.52 -11.05
N ASP A 238 -2.12 -30.52 -12.04
CA ASP A 238 -2.55 -29.29 -12.70
C ASP A 238 -3.62 -28.57 -11.88
N ALA A 239 -4.45 -29.33 -11.15
CA ALA A 239 -5.35 -28.82 -10.12
C ALA A 239 -4.60 -28.28 -8.89
N ILE A 240 -3.55 -28.98 -8.43
CA ILE A 240 -2.64 -28.49 -7.38
C ILE A 240 -1.94 -27.18 -7.81
N PHE A 241 -1.51 -27.09 -9.07
CA PHE A 241 -0.90 -25.88 -9.62
C PHE A 241 -1.89 -24.70 -9.62
N ARG A 242 -3.14 -24.87 -10.12
CA ARG A 242 -4.13 -23.79 -10.06
C ARG A 242 -4.51 -23.39 -8.62
N ARG A 243 -4.59 -24.33 -7.69
CA ARG A 243 -4.79 -24.03 -6.25
C ARG A 243 -3.69 -23.10 -5.73
N SER A 244 -2.43 -23.45 -5.95
CA SER A 244 -1.29 -22.63 -5.51
C SER A 244 -1.30 -21.24 -6.15
N LEU A 245 -1.67 -21.16 -7.43
CA LEU A 245 -1.78 -19.91 -8.19
C LEU A 245 -2.90 -18.99 -7.65
N ALA A 246 -4.07 -19.56 -7.35
CA ALA A 246 -5.21 -18.87 -6.75
C ALA A 246 -4.90 -18.35 -5.33
N GLN A 247 -4.21 -19.15 -4.52
CA GLN A 247 -3.79 -18.76 -3.17
C GLN A 247 -2.76 -17.61 -3.19
N GLN A 248 -1.81 -17.64 -4.13
CA GLN A 248 -0.86 -16.54 -4.36
C GLN A 248 -1.57 -15.27 -4.82
N TYR A 249 -2.54 -15.38 -5.73
CA TYR A 249 -3.34 -14.25 -6.21
C TYR A 249 -4.12 -13.57 -5.07
N LEU A 250 -4.85 -14.34 -4.26
CA LEU A 250 -5.65 -13.77 -3.17
C LEU A 250 -4.75 -13.10 -2.11
N LEU A 251 -3.58 -13.69 -1.82
CA LEU A 251 -2.55 -13.07 -0.97
C LEU A 251 -1.98 -11.78 -1.57
N ALA A 252 -1.70 -11.73 -2.87
CA ALA A 252 -1.26 -10.51 -3.54
C ALA A 252 -2.34 -9.41 -3.46
N ASN A 253 -3.61 -9.82 -3.60
CA ASN A 253 -4.77 -8.93 -3.56
C ASN A 253 -5.06 -8.36 -2.16
N SER A 254 -4.72 -9.04 -1.06
CA SER A 254 -4.92 -8.51 0.30
C SER A 254 -3.99 -7.33 0.66
N TYR A 255 -2.87 -7.17 -0.06
CA TYR A 255 -1.98 -6.01 0.07
C TYR A 255 -2.35 -4.80 -0.80
N ILE A 256 -3.32 -4.93 -1.73
CA ILE A 256 -3.79 -3.81 -2.56
C ILE A 256 -4.47 -2.76 -1.68
N GLY A 257 -4.07 -1.49 -1.80
CA GLY A 257 -4.50 -0.41 -0.90
C GLY A 257 -3.69 -0.33 0.40
N LEU A 258 -3.24 -1.47 0.94
CA LEU A 258 -2.53 -1.55 2.22
C LEU A 258 -1.01 -1.33 2.08
N ASN A 259 -0.33 -2.16 1.31
CA ASN A 259 1.11 -2.08 1.05
C ASN A 259 1.40 -2.30 -0.43
N TRP A 260 1.43 -1.20 -1.18
CA TRP A 260 1.64 -1.20 -2.63
C TRP A 260 2.97 -1.82 -3.06
N ALA A 261 4.02 -1.74 -2.23
CA ALA A 261 5.30 -2.38 -2.52
C ALA A 261 5.17 -3.91 -2.47
N ARG A 262 4.52 -4.42 -1.41
CA ARG A 262 4.27 -5.86 -1.22
C ARG A 262 3.29 -6.42 -2.26
N ALA A 263 2.25 -5.66 -2.60
CA ALA A 263 1.33 -6.01 -3.68
C ALA A 263 2.04 -6.09 -5.04
N ALA A 264 2.92 -5.13 -5.36
CA ALA A 264 3.69 -5.15 -6.62
C ALA A 264 4.68 -6.33 -6.68
N GLU A 265 5.36 -6.65 -5.57
CA GLU A 265 6.24 -7.82 -5.45
C GLU A 265 5.48 -9.13 -5.73
N LEU A 266 4.29 -9.31 -5.14
CA LEU A 266 3.50 -10.53 -5.24
C LEU A 266 2.77 -10.65 -6.61
N PHE A 267 2.27 -9.55 -7.17
CA PHE A 267 1.60 -9.57 -8.48
C PHE A 267 2.56 -9.66 -9.68
N GLY A 268 3.82 -9.25 -9.55
CA GLY A 268 4.80 -9.31 -10.65
C GLY A 268 4.96 -10.71 -11.26
N PRO A 269 5.23 -11.76 -10.45
CA PRO A 269 5.26 -13.14 -10.91
C PRO A 269 3.92 -13.64 -11.45
N LEU A 270 2.80 -13.19 -10.91
CA LEU A 270 1.45 -13.60 -11.36
C LEU A 270 1.10 -13.03 -12.73
N CYS A 271 1.49 -11.78 -13.00
CA CYS A 271 1.41 -11.18 -14.32
C CYS A 271 2.26 -11.96 -15.35
N GLN A 272 3.52 -12.26 -15.02
CA GLN A 272 4.41 -13.03 -15.91
C GLN A 272 3.91 -14.46 -16.20
N GLN A 273 3.23 -15.08 -15.23
CA GLN A 273 2.60 -16.41 -15.39
C GLN A 273 1.26 -16.36 -16.13
N GLY A 274 0.69 -15.18 -16.40
CA GLY A 274 -0.67 -15.03 -16.94
C GLY A 274 -1.73 -15.63 -16.01
N ALA A 275 -1.56 -15.47 -14.69
CA ALA A 275 -2.32 -16.19 -13.68
C ALA A 275 -3.83 -15.97 -13.78
N THR A 276 -4.22 -14.73 -14.05
CA THR A 276 -5.59 -14.27 -14.35
C THR A 276 -5.52 -13.18 -15.41
N SER A 277 -6.66 -12.85 -16.01
CA SER A 277 -6.80 -11.73 -16.96
C SER A 277 -6.44 -10.36 -16.36
N ASP A 278 -6.63 -10.17 -15.05
CA ASP A 278 -6.40 -8.92 -14.34
C ASP A 278 -5.08 -8.88 -13.53
N SER A 279 -4.30 -9.97 -13.49
CA SER A 279 -3.02 -10.02 -12.77
C SER A 279 -2.01 -8.98 -13.27
N CYS A 280 -1.95 -8.71 -14.58
CA CYS A 280 -1.08 -7.65 -15.12
C CYS A 280 -1.60 -6.23 -14.85
N PRO A 281 -2.90 -5.91 -15.06
CA PRO A 281 -3.51 -4.68 -14.55
C PRO A 281 -3.22 -4.42 -13.06
N LYS A 282 -3.40 -5.41 -12.18
CA LYS A 282 -3.15 -5.29 -10.73
C LYS A 282 -1.67 -5.12 -10.39
N TYR A 283 -0.77 -5.84 -11.06
CA TYR A 283 0.68 -5.60 -10.95
C TYR A 283 1.03 -4.16 -11.33
N ALA A 284 0.49 -3.68 -12.46
CA ALA A 284 0.80 -2.36 -12.98
C ALA A 284 0.20 -1.23 -12.12
N GLU A 285 -0.99 -1.42 -11.56
CA GLU A 285 -1.56 -0.49 -10.56
C GLU A 285 -0.66 -0.44 -9.31
N ALA A 286 -0.31 -1.59 -8.74
CA ALA A 286 0.52 -1.65 -7.54
C ALA A 286 1.91 -1.05 -7.74
N ALA A 287 2.56 -1.34 -8.88
CA ALA A 287 3.83 -0.74 -9.26
C ALA A 287 3.71 0.79 -9.45
N TRP A 288 2.62 1.30 -10.05
CA TRP A 288 2.35 2.74 -10.09
C TRP A 288 2.25 3.31 -8.67
N LYS A 289 1.37 2.79 -7.81
CA LYS A 289 1.16 3.36 -6.47
C LYS A 289 2.41 3.27 -5.58
N TYR A 290 3.23 2.23 -5.73
CA TYR A 290 4.55 2.17 -5.09
C TYR A 290 5.51 3.23 -5.65
N GLY A 291 5.49 3.46 -6.97
CA GLY A 291 6.19 4.58 -7.61
C GLY A 291 5.79 5.96 -7.06
N ASP A 292 4.49 6.18 -6.79
CA ASP A 292 3.99 7.42 -6.18
C ASP A 292 4.51 7.60 -4.73
N LEU A 293 4.55 6.53 -3.93
CA LEU A 293 5.15 6.56 -2.58
C LEU A 293 6.65 6.91 -2.62
N LEU A 294 7.41 6.28 -3.53
CA LEU A 294 8.84 6.53 -3.73
C LEU A 294 9.10 7.95 -4.25
N TRP A 295 8.25 8.45 -5.15
CA TRP A 295 8.31 9.81 -5.66
C TRP A 295 8.10 10.84 -4.53
N ASN A 296 7.11 10.60 -3.66
CA ASN A 296 6.83 11.44 -2.50
C ASN A 296 7.92 11.32 -1.41
N ALA A 297 8.69 10.22 -1.37
CA ALA A 297 9.91 10.11 -0.58
C ALA A 297 11.13 10.83 -1.20
N GLY A 298 11.00 11.39 -2.41
CA GLY A 298 12.08 12.03 -3.16
C GLY A 298 13.00 11.05 -3.91
N GLU A 299 12.71 9.74 -3.87
CA GLU A 299 13.50 8.66 -4.46
C GLU A 299 13.24 8.50 -5.97
N ALA A 300 13.42 9.60 -6.71
CA ALA A 300 12.99 9.75 -8.11
C ALA A 300 13.45 8.63 -9.07
N CYS A 301 14.63 8.05 -8.86
CA CYS A 301 15.11 6.92 -9.68
C CYS A 301 14.40 5.59 -9.37
N LYS A 302 14.09 5.31 -8.10
CA LYS A 302 13.27 4.14 -7.75
C LYS A 302 11.83 4.32 -8.24
N ALA A 303 11.30 5.53 -8.12
CA ALA A 303 9.99 5.88 -8.64
C ALA A 303 9.90 5.66 -10.16
N ASP A 304 10.88 6.16 -10.93
CA ASP A 304 10.94 5.92 -12.38
C ASP A 304 10.98 4.42 -12.71
N GLN A 305 11.81 3.63 -12.01
CA GLN A 305 11.85 2.18 -12.20
C GLN A 305 10.47 1.51 -12.01
N GLN A 306 9.72 1.88 -10.97
CA GLN A 306 8.38 1.33 -10.72
C GLN A 306 7.34 1.82 -11.74
N TYR A 307 7.42 3.09 -12.17
CA TYR A 307 6.57 3.61 -13.24
C TYR A 307 6.86 2.93 -14.60
N GLN A 308 8.12 2.59 -14.90
CA GLN A 308 8.44 1.79 -16.09
C GLN A 308 7.94 0.35 -15.97
N ALA A 309 8.06 -0.26 -14.79
CA ALA A 309 7.53 -1.59 -14.53
C ALA A 309 6.00 -1.65 -14.75
N SER A 310 5.27 -0.65 -14.23
CA SER A 310 3.84 -0.45 -14.46
C SER A 310 3.49 -0.36 -15.95
N LEU A 311 4.04 0.64 -16.66
CA LEU A 311 3.77 0.88 -18.08
C LEU A 311 4.21 -0.27 -19.00
N SER A 312 5.16 -1.11 -18.58
CA SER A 312 5.56 -2.32 -19.32
C SER A 312 4.57 -3.49 -19.19
N ALA A 313 3.72 -3.49 -18.16
CA ALA A 313 2.76 -4.55 -17.89
C ALA A 313 1.31 -4.16 -18.23
N PHE A 314 0.95 -2.88 -18.10
CA PHE A 314 -0.33 -2.35 -18.55
C PHE A 314 -0.25 -0.86 -18.89
N THR A 315 -0.95 -0.43 -19.95
CA THR A 315 -0.93 0.97 -20.40
C THR A 315 -1.88 1.83 -19.58
N PHE A 316 -1.31 2.78 -18.81
CA PHE A 316 -2.04 3.87 -18.15
C PHE A 316 -1.64 5.22 -18.77
N PRO A 317 -2.39 5.77 -19.75
CA PRO A 317 -2.06 7.03 -20.41
C PRO A 317 -1.90 8.22 -19.44
N GLU A 318 -2.63 8.21 -18.33
CA GLU A 318 -2.58 9.20 -17.26
C GLU A 318 -1.28 9.14 -16.42
N LEU A 319 -0.57 8.00 -16.44
CA LEU A 319 0.72 7.81 -15.76
C LEU A 319 1.90 8.31 -16.62
N GLU A 320 1.82 8.26 -17.95
CA GLU A 320 2.92 8.64 -18.86
C GLU A 320 3.55 10.03 -18.56
N PRO A 321 2.79 11.10 -18.23
CA PRO A 321 3.37 12.40 -17.89
C PRO A 321 4.19 12.38 -16.59
N THR A 322 3.72 11.61 -15.60
CA THR A 322 4.36 11.45 -14.29
C THR A 322 5.61 10.58 -14.40
N ALA A 323 5.52 9.43 -15.10
CA ALA A 323 6.67 8.59 -15.43
C ALA A 323 7.75 9.39 -16.19
N SER A 324 7.35 10.14 -17.21
CA SER A 324 8.25 11.01 -17.98
C SER A 324 8.90 12.11 -17.15
N LYS A 325 8.20 12.64 -16.13
CA LYS A 325 8.75 13.61 -15.17
C LYS A 325 9.77 12.94 -14.24
N ALA A 326 9.46 11.75 -13.72
CA ALA A 326 10.35 10.99 -12.83
C ALA A 326 11.68 10.66 -13.52
N ARG A 327 11.62 10.10 -14.73
CA ARG A 327 12.81 9.82 -15.58
C ARG A 327 13.74 11.01 -15.74
N ARG A 328 13.19 12.21 -16.01
CA ARG A 328 14.00 13.44 -16.15
C ARG A 328 14.68 13.86 -14.85
N VAL A 329 13.99 13.74 -13.71
CA VAL A 329 14.56 14.06 -12.40
C VAL A 329 15.62 13.03 -12.00
N CYS A 330 15.38 11.74 -12.21
CA CYS A 330 16.37 10.68 -11.99
C CYS A 330 17.65 10.91 -12.82
N ALA A 331 17.51 11.19 -14.12
CA ALA A 331 18.64 11.49 -15.00
C ALA A 331 19.43 12.74 -14.54
N THR A 332 18.75 13.72 -13.95
CA THR A 332 19.39 14.93 -13.37
C THR A 332 20.15 14.61 -12.08
N GLN A 333 19.57 13.79 -11.19
CA GLN A 333 20.22 13.34 -9.95
C GLN A 333 21.42 12.41 -10.20
N SER A 334 21.38 11.63 -11.28
CA SER A 334 22.40 10.65 -11.66
C SER A 334 23.52 11.22 -12.53
N ALA A 335 23.48 12.52 -12.84
CA ALA A 335 24.47 13.16 -13.71
C ALA A 335 25.85 13.20 -13.02
N PRO A 336 26.95 12.81 -13.69
CA PRO A 336 28.28 12.94 -13.13
C PRO A 336 28.61 14.44 -12.91
N PRO A 337 29.42 14.78 -11.89
CA PRO A 337 29.82 16.16 -11.66
C PRO A 337 30.54 16.72 -12.90
N PRO A 338 30.31 17.99 -13.26
CA PRO A 338 30.91 18.57 -14.46
C PRO A 338 32.43 18.49 -14.36
N GLN A 339 33.06 17.84 -15.35
CA GLN A 339 34.52 17.85 -15.44
C GLN A 339 35.01 19.29 -15.50
N PRO A 340 36.10 19.65 -14.79
CA PRO A 340 36.67 20.98 -14.87
C PRO A 340 37.02 21.29 -16.33
N THR A 341 36.34 22.28 -16.92
CA THR A 341 36.64 22.75 -18.27
C THR A 341 38.11 23.12 -18.31
N ALA A 342 38.91 22.40 -19.09
CA ALA A 342 40.32 22.69 -19.25
C ALA A 342 40.47 24.11 -19.82
N THR A 343 40.87 25.06 -18.97
CA THR A 343 41.14 26.42 -19.40
C THR A 343 42.25 26.35 -20.44
N LEU A 344 41.93 26.71 -21.68
CA LEU A 344 42.89 26.75 -22.77
C LEU A 344 43.94 27.82 -22.47
N THR A 345 45.07 27.41 -21.88
CA THR A 345 46.24 28.25 -21.72
C THR A 345 46.61 28.79 -23.11
N PRO A 346 46.64 30.12 -23.32
CA PRO A 346 46.94 30.67 -24.63
C PRO A 346 48.37 30.27 -25.02
N THR A 347 48.51 29.58 -26.16
CA THR A 347 49.80 29.20 -26.71
C THR A 347 50.68 30.44 -26.89
N PRO A 348 51.89 30.50 -26.31
CA PRO A 348 52.77 31.65 -26.48
C PRO A 348 53.21 31.74 -27.95
N THR A 349 52.92 32.87 -28.59
CA THR A 349 53.47 33.20 -29.91
C THR A 349 55.00 33.22 -29.83
N GLN A 350 55.68 32.32 -30.54
CA GLN A 350 57.11 32.44 -30.73
C GLN A 350 57.42 33.47 -31.82
N GLU A 351 57.79 34.66 -31.36
CA GLU A 351 58.49 35.68 -32.14
C GLU A 351 60.00 35.47 -31.97
N GLY A 352 60.76 35.31 -33.06
CA GLY A 352 62.23 35.12 -32.96
C GLY A 352 62.83 34.31 -34.12
N GLY A 353 63.26 35.01 -35.18
CA GLY A 353 63.82 34.41 -36.38
C GLY A 353 65.28 33.93 -36.30
N GLY A 354 65.83 33.58 -37.47
CA GLY A 354 67.29 33.59 -37.70
C GLY A 354 67.89 32.37 -38.40
N ALA A 355 68.17 32.53 -39.71
CA ALA A 355 69.30 31.97 -40.49
C ALA A 355 69.91 30.59 -40.14
N GLY A 356 70.03 29.69 -41.14
CA GLY A 356 70.62 28.35 -40.94
C GLY A 356 71.11 27.58 -42.19
N ASN A 357 71.62 28.27 -43.20
CA ASN A 357 72.49 27.80 -44.31
C ASN A 357 72.79 26.28 -44.50
N GLY A 358 72.48 25.76 -45.70
CA GLY A 358 73.53 25.17 -46.57
C GLY A 358 73.60 23.65 -46.81
N GLY A 359 73.31 23.23 -48.05
CA GLY A 359 74.08 22.22 -48.81
C GLY A 359 73.74 20.74 -48.61
N GLY A 360 73.63 20.01 -49.74
CA GLY A 360 73.39 18.55 -49.80
C GLY A 360 72.83 18.14 -51.15
#